data_AF-A0A368ZAS5-F1
#
_entry.id   AF-A0A368ZAS5-F1
#
_cell.length_a   1.000
_cell.length_b   1.000
_cell.length_c   1.000
_cell.angle_alpha   90.00
_cell.angle_beta   90.00
_cell.angle_gamma   90.00
#
_symmetry.space_group_name_H-M   'P 1'
#
loop_
_entity.id
_entity.type
_entity.pdbx_description
1 polymer ?
#
loop_
_entity_poly.entity_id
_entity_poly.type
_entity_poly.pdbx_seq_one_letter_code
_entity_poly.pdbx_strand_id
1 'polypeptide(L)'
;MLTQSETNLDDLLDLETGVPIPGTMTEAEIATFLGIGTSRVRTLARDGHLVKVSRGRFDVRASLAAYLSRLRDGAVKAGPVTDEMKAAKLRQTEAAAQKIEIQNAAARGELMPASAVASEWAGILRTVRAGLLAVPSRVSARLGHLSAHDLSEMDLEIRAVLAELAGGEDAAS
;
A
#
# COMPACT_ATOMS: atom_id res chain seq x y z
N MET A 1 19.61 54.98 6.73
CA MET A 1 20.80 54.26 6.25
C MET A 1 20.83 52.94 7.02
N LEU A 2 20.29 51.85 6.44
CA LEU A 2 20.26 50.55 7.13
C LEU A 2 21.68 49.97 7.10
N THR A 3 22.32 49.86 8.26
CA THR A 3 23.53 49.09 8.46
C THR A 3 23.20 47.62 8.23
N GLN A 4 23.65 47.07 7.10
CA GLN A 4 23.62 45.63 6.89
C GLN A 4 24.52 45.01 7.96
N SER A 5 23.94 44.21 8.84
CA SER A 5 24.68 43.34 9.75
C SER A 5 25.26 42.22 8.90
N GLU A 6 26.51 42.33 8.48
CA GLU A 6 27.24 41.21 7.89
C GLU A 6 27.50 40.19 8.99
N THR A 7 26.61 39.21 9.14
CA THR A 7 26.87 38.03 9.97
C THR A 7 28.00 37.25 9.32
N ASN A 8 29.13 37.13 10.02
CA ASN A 8 30.29 36.41 9.53
C ASN A 8 29.95 34.91 9.42
N LEU A 9 30.53 34.19 8.44
CA LEU A 9 30.22 32.78 8.20
C LEU A 9 30.54 31.90 9.44
N ASP A 10 31.53 32.34 10.22
CA ASP A 10 31.94 31.71 11.47
C ASP A 10 30.85 31.80 12.55
N ASP A 11 30.16 32.95 12.66
CA ASP A 11 29.03 33.15 13.59
C ASP A 11 27.78 32.37 13.16
N LEU A 12 27.59 32.21 11.84
CA LEU A 12 26.44 31.48 11.30
C LEU A 12 26.56 29.96 11.50
N LEU A 13 27.79 29.43 11.50
CA LEU A 13 28.06 28.00 11.58
C LEU A 13 28.58 27.53 12.94
N ASP A 14 28.69 28.44 13.92
CA ASP A 14 29.19 28.16 15.28
C ASP A 14 30.54 27.40 15.24
N LEU A 15 31.38 27.77 14.27
CA LEU A 15 32.68 27.14 14.08
C LEU A 15 33.67 27.85 15.00
N GLU A 16 34.01 27.25 16.14
CA GLU A 16 35.22 27.60 16.88
C GLU A 16 36.45 27.27 16.01
N THR A 17 36.77 28.16 15.08
CA THR A 17 37.96 28.08 14.22
C THR A 17 39.21 28.29 15.09
N GLY A 18 39.66 27.22 15.74
CA GLY A 18 40.81 27.29 16.64
C GLY A 18 41.20 25.99 17.32
N VAL A 19 40.29 25.00 17.45
CA VAL A 19 40.63 23.71 18.05
C VAL A 19 41.32 22.81 17.01
N PRO A 20 42.60 22.44 17.20
CA PRO A 20 43.27 21.54 16.28
C PRO A 20 42.61 20.17 16.32
N ILE A 21 42.21 19.64 15.16
CA ILE A 21 41.73 18.26 15.07
C ILE A 21 42.88 17.34 15.50
N PRO A 22 42.73 16.54 16.58
CA PRO A 22 43.80 15.68 17.06
C PRO A 22 44.12 14.62 16.01
N GLY A 23 45.40 14.24 15.90
CA GLY A 23 45.83 13.21 14.93
C GLY A 23 45.24 11.84 15.22
N THR A 24 44.92 11.56 16.49
CA THR A 24 44.27 10.31 16.90
C THR A 24 43.12 10.56 17.87
N MET A 25 42.08 9.72 17.80
CA MET A 25 40.91 9.75 18.70
C MET A 25 40.62 8.35 19.26
N THR A 26 40.06 8.28 20.46
CA THR A 26 39.42 7.08 20.99
C THR A 26 38.20 6.69 20.14
N GLU A 27 37.71 5.47 20.34
CA GLU A 27 36.42 5.03 19.78
C GLU A 27 35.24 5.96 20.13
N ALA A 28 35.19 6.49 21.35
CA ALA A 28 34.12 7.39 21.78
C ALA A 28 34.25 8.77 21.14
N GLU A 29 35.47 9.33 21.11
CA GLU A 29 35.75 10.63 20.49
C GLU A 29 35.45 10.60 18.98
N ILE A 30 35.87 9.55 18.26
CA ILE A 30 35.61 9.45 16.82
C ILE A 30 34.12 9.18 16.52
N ALA A 31 33.41 8.48 17.39
CA ALA A 31 31.97 8.28 17.28
C ALA A 31 31.22 9.62 17.35
N THR A 32 31.55 10.43 18.36
CA THR A 32 31.01 11.79 18.51
C THR A 32 31.39 12.68 17.33
N PHE A 33 32.67 12.66 16.92
CA PHE A 33 33.18 13.47 15.82
C PHE A 33 32.49 13.17 14.48
N LEU A 34 32.21 11.90 14.20
CA LEU A 34 31.52 11.47 12.97
C LEU A 34 29.98 11.50 13.09
N GLY A 35 29.43 11.78 14.28
CA GLY A 35 27.99 11.78 14.53
C GLY A 35 27.34 10.39 14.41
N ILE A 36 28.06 9.32 14.76
CA ILE A 36 27.58 7.93 14.66
C ILE A 36 27.74 7.17 15.98
N GLY A 37 26.94 6.11 16.18
CA GLY A 37 27.07 5.27 17.36
C GLY A 37 28.40 4.48 17.42
N THR A 38 28.89 4.20 18.62
CA THR A 38 30.13 3.40 18.84
C THR A 38 30.06 1.99 18.25
N SER A 39 28.87 1.37 18.25
CA SER A 39 28.63 0.09 17.56
C SER A 39 28.91 0.19 16.06
N ARG A 40 28.57 1.32 15.43
CA ARG A 40 28.82 1.58 14.02
C ARG A 40 30.30 1.82 13.76
N VAL A 41 30.99 2.54 14.64
CA VAL A 41 32.46 2.71 14.60
C VAL A 41 33.16 1.35 14.60
N ARG A 42 32.80 0.43 15.48
CA ARG A 42 33.40 -0.92 15.53
C ARG A 42 33.19 -1.70 14.24
N THR A 43 32.00 -1.62 13.66
CA THR A 43 31.69 -2.26 12.38
C THR A 43 32.50 -1.65 11.26
N LEU A 44 32.52 -0.31 11.14
CA LEU A 44 33.33 0.37 10.12
C LEU A 44 34.82 0.06 10.25
N ALA A 45 35.33 -0.05 11.48
CA ALA A 45 36.71 -0.43 11.72
C ALA A 45 37.01 -1.89 11.34
N ARG A 46 36.04 -2.81 11.55
CA ARG A 46 36.14 -4.20 11.10
C ARG A 46 36.12 -4.30 9.57
N ASP A 47 35.28 -3.49 8.94
CA ASP A 47 35.08 -3.44 7.50
C ASP A 47 36.20 -2.64 6.78
N GLY A 48 37.21 -2.17 7.51
CA GLY A 48 38.37 -1.44 6.96
C GLY A 48 38.11 0.03 6.61
N HIS A 49 36.98 0.59 7.02
CA HIS A 49 36.58 1.97 6.74
C HIS A 49 36.99 2.96 7.84
N LEU A 50 37.60 2.50 8.94
CA LEU A 50 38.28 3.34 9.92
C LEU A 50 39.65 2.73 10.24
N VAL A 51 40.68 3.57 10.28
CA VAL A 51 42.07 3.15 10.41
C VAL A 51 42.48 3.17 11.88
N LYS A 52 42.79 1.99 12.43
CA LYS A 52 43.29 1.86 13.81
C LYS A 52 44.79 2.11 13.86
N VAL A 53 45.23 2.94 14.80
CA VAL A 53 46.66 3.18 15.09
C VAL A 53 47.13 2.29 16.23
N SER A 54 46.30 2.10 17.24
CA SER A 54 46.59 1.25 18.40
C SER A 54 45.28 0.76 19.03
N ARG A 55 45.37 0.00 20.13
CA ARG A 55 44.20 -0.56 20.82
C ARG A 55 43.23 0.56 21.23
N GLY A 56 42.07 0.61 20.57
CA GLY A 56 41.01 1.57 20.86
C GLY A 56 41.26 2.99 20.33
N ARG A 57 42.28 3.20 19.49
CA ARG A 57 42.61 4.51 18.91
C ARG A 57 42.64 4.48 17.39
N PHE A 58 42.14 5.55 16.79
CA PHE A 58 41.94 5.71 15.36
C PHE A 58 42.71 6.91 14.83
N ASP A 59 43.27 6.78 13.63
CA ASP A 59 43.83 7.91 12.88
C ASP A 59 42.67 8.73 12.33
N VAL A 60 42.57 9.99 12.74
CA VAL A 60 41.41 10.82 12.40
C VAL A 60 41.38 11.16 10.91
N ARG A 61 42.52 11.53 10.31
CA ARG A 61 42.56 11.92 8.88
C ARG A 61 42.28 10.73 7.98
N ALA A 62 42.95 9.62 8.22
CA ALA A 62 42.79 8.42 7.39
C ALA A 62 41.37 7.85 7.53
N SER A 63 40.82 7.82 8.75
CA SER A 63 39.45 7.36 9.01
C SER A 63 38.39 8.27 8.39
N LEU A 64 38.56 9.59 8.50
CA LEU A 64 37.64 10.55 7.89
C LEU A 64 37.65 10.43 6.36
N ALA A 65 38.83 10.36 5.74
CA ALA A 65 38.96 10.21 4.29
C ALA A 65 38.30 8.92 3.79
N ALA A 66 38.56 7.78 4.45
CA ALA A 66 37.95 6.50 4.12
C ALA A 66 36.42 6.52 4.29
N TYR A 67 35.94 7.13 5.38
CA TYR A 67 34.50 7.27 5.63
C TYR A 67 33.80 8.16 4.59
N LEU A 68 34.39 9.31 4.24
CA LEU A 68 33.86 10.21 3.22
C LEU A 68 33.88 9.58 1.83
N SER A 69 34.93 8.84 1.48
CA SER A 69 34.99 8.07 0.22
C SER A 69 33.83 7.08 0.16
N ARG A 70 33.61 6.31 1.23
CA ARG A 70 32.51 5.36 1.32
C ARG A 70 31.15 6.03 1.16
N LEU A 71 30.91 7.17 1.80
CA LEU A 71 29.65 7.91 1.66
C LEU A 71 29.43 8.37 0.22
N ARG A 72 30.50 8.85 -0.43
CA ARG A 72 30.46 9.25 -1.85
C ARG A 72 30.18 8.07 -2.76
N ASP A 73 30.89 6.96 -2.58
CA ASP A 73 30.69 5.73 -3.36
C ASP A 73 29.28 5.15 -3.17
N GLY A 74 28.77 5.23 -1.94
CA GLY A 74 27.39 4.85 -1.62
C GLY A 74 26.37 5.76 -2.34
N ALA A 75 26.58 7.08 -2.34
CA ALA A 75 25.73 8.03 -3.04
C ALA A 75 25.79 7.87 -4.57
N VAL A 76 26.98 7.61 -5.12
CA VAL A 76 27.17 7.34 -6.56
C VAL A 76 26.49 6.04 -6.98
N LYS A 77 26.62 4.97 -6.18
CA LYS A 77 25.94 3.69 -6.43
C LYS A 77 24.42 3.77 -6.31
N ALA A 78 23.92 4.55 -5.34
CA ALA A 78 22.49 4.79 -5.18
C ALA A 78 21.92 5.67 -6.31
N GLY A 79 22.77 6.48 -6.95
CA GLY A 79 22.38 7.45 -7.96
C GLY A 79 21.58 8.62 -7.36
N PRO A 80 21.32 9.68 -8.14
CA PRO A 80 20.37 10.70 -7.75
C PRO A 80 18.99 10.06 -7.58
N VAL A 81 18.32 10.30 -6.45
CA VAL A 81 16.90 9.95 -6.30
C VAL A 81 16.12 10.84 -7.26
N THR A 82 15.79 10.31 -8.43
CA THR A 82 15.04 11.03 -9.45
C THR A 82 13.60 11.26 -8.97
N ASP A 83 12.96 12.31 -9.48
CA ASP A 83 11.55 12.55 -9.17
C ASP A 83 10.66 11.41 -9.68
N GLU A 84 11.09 10.70 -10.73
CA GLU A 84 10.45 9.47 -11.20
C GLU A 84 10.49 8.34 -10.17
N MET A 85 11.62 8.15 -9.46
CA MET A 85 11.72 7.17 -8.38
C MET A 85 10.83 7.54 -7.19
N LYS A 86 10.73 8.83 -6.84
CA LYS A 86 9.80 9.30 -5.80
C LYS A 86 8.35 9.06 -6.21
N ALA A 87 7.98 9.40 -7.45
CA ALA A 87 6.64 9.17 -7.99
C ALA A 87 6.28 7.68 -8.07
N ALA A 88 7.24 6.83 -8.44
CA ALA A 88 7.05 5.38 -8.43
C ALA A 88 6.84 4.84 -7.00
N LYS A 89 7.61 5.33 -6.02
CA LYS A 89 7.47 4.93 -4.62
C LYS A 89 6.16 5.42 -4.00
N LEU A 90 5.70 6.61 -4.37
CA LEU A 90 4.39 7.12 -3.99
C LEU A 90 3.28 6.21 -4.52
N ARG A 91 3.28 5.91 -5.83
CA ARG A 91 2.33 4.98 -6.46
C ARG A 91 2.32 3.60 -5.81
N GLN A 92 3.51 3.08 -5.47
CA GLN A 92 3.62 1.81 -4.77
C GLN A 92 2.99 1.87 -3.37
N THR A 93 3.19 2.97 -2.66
CA THR A 93 2.63 3.18 -1.31
C THR A 93 1.12 3.31 -1.36
N GLU A 94 0.58 4.05 -2.34
CA GLU A 94 -0.87 4.17 -2.59
C GLU A 94 -1.50 2.82 -2.91
N ALA A 95 -0.89 2.04 -3.81
CA ALA A 95 -1.38 0.70 -4.16
C ALA A 95 -1.34 -0.26 -2.95
N ALA A 96 -0.31 -0.15 -2.10
CA ALA A 96 -0.23 -0.93 -0.86
C ALA A 96 -1.32 -0.51 0.14
N ALA A 97 -1.60 0.79 0.28
CA ALA A 97 -2.66 1.30 1.13
C ALA A 97 -4.04 0.79 0.68
N GLN A 98 -4.36 0.90 -0.62
CA GLN A 98 -5.61 0.39 -1.18
C GLN A 98 -5.79 -1.12 -0.95
N LYS A 99 -4.72 -1.90 -1.11
CA LYS A 99 -4.75 -3.34 -0.83
C LYS A 99 -5.11 -3.62 0.63
N ILE A 100 -4.54 -2.87 1.57
CA ILE A 100 -4.84 -3.01 3.00
C ILE A 100 -6.29 -2.60 3.30
N GLU A 101 -6.79 -1.54 2.69
CA GLU A 101 -8.18 -1.11 2.84
C GLU A 101 -9.17 -2.17 2.38
N ILE A 102 -8.94 -2.77 1.20
CA ILE A 102 -9.78 -3.86 0.68
C ILE A 102 -9.72 -5.08 1.60
N GLN A 103 -8.53 -5.45 2.08
CA GLN A 103 -8.38 -6.56 3.03
C GLN A 103 -9.12 -6.31 4.34
N ASN A 104 -9.07 -5.07 4.85
CA ASN A 104 -9.78 -4.69 6.06
C ASN A 104 -11.30 -4.70 5.85
N ALA A 105 -11.79 -4.20 4.71
CA ALA A 105 -13.21 -4.25 4.36
C ALA A 105 -13.72 -5.70 4.25
N ALA A 106 -12.93 -6.58 3.60
CA ALA A 106 -13.23 -8.00 3.55
C ALA A 106 -13.25 -8.64 4.95
N ALA A 107 -12.27 -8.33 5.82
CA ALA A 107 -12.20 -8.86 7.18
C ALA A 107 -13.37 -8.40 8.06
N ARG A 108 -13.90 -7.19 7.84
CA ARG A 108 -15.12 -6.68 8.50
C ARG A 108 -16.42 -7.28 7.93
N GLY A 109 -16.34 -8.05 6.84
CA GLY A 109 -17.51 -8.62 6.18
C GLY A 109 -18.30 -7.61 5.34
N GLU A 110 -17.69 -6.48 4.94
CA GLU A 110 -18.34 -5.46 4.11
C GLU A 110 -18.34 -5.81 2.62
N LEU A 111 -17.54 -6.79 2.21
CA LEU A 111 -17.42 -7.25 0.83
C LEU A 111 -18.02 -8.66 0.69
N MET A 112 -18.99 -8.79 -0.21
CA MET A 112 -19.55 -10.07 -0.62
C MET A 112 -19.06 -10.48 -2.01
N PRO A 113 -18.70 -11.75 -2.24
CA PRO A 113 -18.37 -12.22 -3.58
C PRO A 113 -19.58 -12.07 -4.51
N ALA A 114 -19.39 -11.39 -5.65
CA ALA A 114 -20.46 -11.21 -6.64
C ALA A 114 -21.06 -12.54 -7.12
N SER A 115 -20.23 -13.59 -7.24
CA SER A 115 -20.69 -14.95 -7.59
C SER A 115 -21.61 -15.56 -6.55
N ALA A 116 -21.36 -15.30 -5.26
CA ALA A 116 -22.23 -15.78 -4.17
C ALA A 116 -23.59 -15.06 -4.23
N VAL A 117 -23.57 -13.73 -4.38
CA VAL A 117 -24.79 -12.92 -4.56
C VAL A 117 -25.59 -13.40 -5.76
N ALA A 118 -24.96 -13.55 -6.92
CA ALA A 118 -25.60 -14.02 -8.14
C ALA A 118 -26.20 -15.43 -7.99
N SER A 119 -25.49 -16.35 -7.33
CA SER A 119 -25.98 -17.72 -7.08
C SER A 119 -27.21 -17.73 -6.18
N GLU A 120 -27.19 -16.96 -5.09
CA GLU A 120 -28.33 -16.83 -4.18
C GLU A 120 -29.56 -16.24 -4.89
N TRP A 121 -29.36 -15.13 -5.61
CA TRP A 121 -30.43 -14.53 -6.41
C TRP A 121 -30.98 -15.47 -7.47
N ALA A 122 -30.11 -16.21 -8.18
CA ALA A 122 -30.55 -17.22 -9.13
C ALA A 122 -31.37 -18.34 -8.45
N GLY A 123 -31.02 -18.72 -7.21
CA GLY A 123 -31.79 -19.67 -6.40
C GLY A 123 -33.19 -19.15 -6.05
N ILE A 124 -33.28 -17.90 -5.59
CA ILE A 124 -34.55 -17.23 -5.29
C ILE A 124 -35.42 -17.17 -6.55
N LEU A 125 -34.87 -16.74 -7.68
CA LEU A 125 -35.62 -16.61 -8.94
C LEU A 125 -36.11 -17.96 -9.47
N ARG A 126 -35.31 -19.04 -9.34
CA ARG A 126 -35.76 -20.41 -9.66
C ARG A 126 -36.96 -20.82 -8.81
N THR A 127 -36.92 -20.49 -7.51
CA THR A 127 -38.01 -20.80 -6.58
C THR A 127 -39.28 -20.03 -6.93
N VAL A 128 -39.16 -18.73 -7.23
CA VAL A 128 -40.27 -17.89 -7.68
C VAL A 128 -40.90 -18.45 -8.97
N ARG A 129 -40.07 -18.78 -9.97
CA ARG A 129 -40.54 -19.37 -11.24
C ARG A 129 -41.31 -20.67 -11.01
N ALA A 130 -40.77 -21.58 -10.21
CA ALA A 130 -41.46 -22.83 -9.88
C ALA A 130 -42.79 -22.58 -9.15
N GLY A 131 -42.81 -21.62 -8.22
CA GLY A 131 -44.00 -21.21 -7.48
C GLY A 131 -45.11 -20.69 -8.40
N LEU A 132 -44.75 -19.83 -9.36
CA LEU A 132 -45.66 -19.25 -10.37
C LEU A 132 -46.20 -20.33 -11.31
N LEU A 133 -45.36 -21.19 -11.87
CA LEU A 133 -45.79 -22.27 -12.77
C LEU A 133 -46.69 -23.31 -12.08
N ALA A 134 -46.64 -23.41 -10.76
CA ALA A 134 -47.53 -24.27 -9.99
C ALA A 134 -48.84 -23.58 -9.53
N VAL A 135 -49.06 -22.30 -9.87
CA VAL A 135 -50.31 -21.60 -9.53
C VAL A 135 -51.53 -22.27 -10.17
N PRO A 136 -51.55 -22.61 -11.48
CA PRO A 136 -52.75 -23.16 -12.11
C PRO A 136 -53.25 -24.45 -11.47
N SER A 137 -52.34 -25.37 -11.15
CA SER A 137 -52.68 -26.64 -10.50
C SER A 137 -53.21 -26.44 -9.08
N ARG A 138 -52.62 -25.52 -8.29
CA ARG A 138 -53.12 -25.20 -6.94
C ARG A 138 -54.49 -24.53 -6.97
N VAL A 139 -54.74 -23.67 -7.95
CA VAL A 139 -56.03 -23.00 -8.14
C VAL A 139 -57.10 -24.02 -8.55
N SER A 140 -56.80 -24.90 -9.51
CA SER A 140 -57.68 -26.01 -9.92
C SER A 140 -58.08 -26.90 -8.73
N ALA A 141 -57.11 -27.26 -7.88
CA ALA A 141 -57.37 -28.08 -6.69
C ALA A 141 -58.28 -27.40 -5.65
N ARG A 142 -58.32 -26.05 -5.62
CA ARG A 142 -59.15 -25.27 -4.69
C ARG A 142 -60.50 -24.88 -5.27
N LEU A 143 -60.56 -24.66 -6.58
CA LEU A 143 -61.74 -24.14 -7.29
C LEU A 143 -62.17 -25.14 -8.36
N GLY A 144 -62.93 -26.16 -7.97
CA GLY A 144 -63.40 -27.22 -8.87
C GLY A 144 -64.42 -26.80 -9.93
N HIS A 145 -64.86 -25.53 -9.93
CA HIS A 145 -65.78 -24.99 -10.93
C HIS A 145 -65.07 -24.35 -12.13
N LEU A 146 -63.74 -24.19 -12.08
CA LEU A 146 -62.98 -23.66 -13.20
C LEU A 146 -62.91 -24.67 -14.33
N SER A 147 -63.09 -24.19 -15.56
CA SER A 147 -62.96 -25.01 -16.75
C SER A 147 -61.50 -25.26 -17.11
N ALA A 148 -61.26 -26.26 -17.97
CA ALA A 148 -59.94 -26.49 -18.54
C ALA A 148 -59.43 -25.29 -19.35
N HIS A 149 -60.34 -24.52 -19.97
CA HIS A 149 -59.99 -23.32 -20.70
C HIS A 149 -59.47 -22.22 -19.77
N ASP A 150 -60.15 -21.95 -18.65
CA ASP A 150 -59.74 -20.92 -17.66
C ASP A 150 -58.34 -21.21 -17.09
N LEU A 151 -58.04 -22.49 -16.83
CA LEU A 151 -56.73 -22.92 -16.34
C LEU A 151 -55.64 -22.78 -17.41
N SER A 152 -55.99 -23.00 -18.68
CA SER A 152 -55.09 -22.83 -19.82
C SER A 152 -54.73 -21.37 -20.05
N GLU A 153 -55.72 -20.47 -20.02
CA GLU A 153 -55.48 -19.02 -20.17
C GLU A 153 -54.57 -18.50 -19.05
N MET A 154 -54.77 -18.96 -17.82
CA MET A 154 -53.91 -18.60 -16.69
C MET A 154 -52.47 -19.13 -16.84
N ASP A 155 -52.27 -20.37 -17.31
CA ASP A 155 -50.91 -20.90 -17.56
C ASP A 155 -50.21 -20.13 -18.68
N LEU A 156 -50.94 -19.79 -19.75
CA LEU A 156 -50.42 -18.97 -20.85
C LEU A 156 -49.99 -17.59 -20.37
N GLU A 157 -50.83 -16.89 -19.60
CA GLU A 157 -50.51 -15.55 -19.07
C GLU A 157 -49.29 -15.59 -18.14
N ILE A 158 -49.21 -16.56 -17.23
CA ILE A 158 -48.06 -16.73 -16.33
C ILE A 158 -46.77 -16.95 -17.13
N ARG A 159 -46.83 -17.75 -18.20
CA ARG A 159 -45.67 -18.00 -19.08
C ARG A 159 -45.31 -16.78 -19.90
N ALA A 160 -46.29 -16.01 -20.37
CA ALA A 160 -46.07 -14.77 -21.11
C ALA A 160 -45.32 -13.75 -20.25
N VAL A 161 -45.79 -13.51 -19.02
CA VAL A 161 -45.11 -12.62 -18.06
C VAL A 161 -43.70 -13.12 -17.72
N LEU A 162 -43.52 -14.43 -17.49
CA LEU A 162 -42.19 -14.99 -17.24
C LEU A 162 -41.25 -14.86 -18.45
N ALA A 163 -41.76 -14.91 -19.68
CA ALA A 163 -40.99 -14.73 -20.90
C ALA A 163 -40.62 -13.25 -21.11
N GLU A 164 -41.54 -12.32 -20.84
CA GLU A 164 -41.27 -10.88 -20.86
C GLU A 164 -40.17 -10.50 -19.87
N LEU A 165 -40.26 -10.98 -18.62
CA LEU A 165 -39.24 -10.75 -17.60
C LEU A 165 -37.87 -11.35 -17.96
N ALA A 166 -37.83 -12.43 -18.72
CA ALA A 166 -36.59 -13.02 -19.21
C ALA A 166 -35.99 -12.25 -20.40
N GLY A 167 -36.83 -11.62 -21.23
CA GLY A 167 -36.41 -10.84 -22.40
C GLY A 167 -35.98 -9.39 -22.09
N GLY A 168 -36.27 -8.88 -20.89
CA GLY A 168 -35.93 -7.52 -20.48
C GLY A 168 -34.43 -7.21 -20.33
N GLU A 169 -33.54 -8.21 -20.46
CA GLU A 169 -32.08 -8.03 -20.39
C GLU A 169 -31.47 -7.47 -21.69
N ASP A 170 -32.11 -7.68 -22.86
CA ASP A 170 -31.54 -7.28 -24.16
C ASP A 170 -31.71 -5.78 -24.50
N ALA A 171 -32.42 -4.99 -23.67
CA ALA A 171 -32.72 -3.58 -23.94
C ALA A 171 -31.90 -2.57 -23.11
N ALA A 172 -31.07 -3.03 -22.17
CA ALA A 172 -30.36 -2.17 -21.22
C ALA A 172 -28.82 -2.31 -21.25
N SER A 173 -28.26 -2.91 -22.32
CA SER A 173 -26.81 -3.02 -22.53
C SER A 173 -26.30 -2.13 -23.65
#